data_AF-A0A976II03-F1
#
_entry.id   AF-A0A976II03-F1
#
_cell.length_a   1.000
_cell.length_b   1.000
_cell.length_c   1.000
_cell.angle_alpha   90.00
_cell.angle_beta   90.00
_cell.angle_gamma   90.00
#
_symmetry.space_group_name_H-M   'P 1'
#
loop_
_entity.id
_entity.type
_entity.pdbx_description
1 polymer ?
#
loop_
_entity_poly.entity_id
_entity_poly.type
_entity_poly.pdbx_seq_one_letter_code
_entity_poly.pdbx_strand_id
1 'polypeptide(L)'
;MLAAIKSFGSVASAARSRGLLFLSTQITLPTSKASDLVTPFEKNKHTKLKIPTKRAASLLQQLEAEAVANYSKGKHIETFKPGDSVEVHYLLSRTSSRVQRVKGVVLARRNRGTGSSFILRNHIGGYGYEQKIFLHSPLLQSVKVLQEAFIHKGKKRVRRAKLFYLREKAPSFTTV
;
A
#
# COMPACT_ATOMS: atom_id res chain seq x y z
N MET A 1 40.86 22.49 -44.25
CA MET A 1 41.99 21.55 -44.48
C MET A 1 41.47 20.17 -44.08
N LEU A 2 41.30 19.23 -45.02
CA LEU A 2 42.20 18.08 -45.28
C LEU A 2 42.61 17.32 -44.00
N ALA A 3 42.54 15.98 -43.88
CA ALA A 3 42.33 14.88 -44.85
C ALA A 3 41.49 13.76 -44.17
N ALA A 4 40.57 13.04 -44.82
CA ALA A 4 40.74 11.88 -45.74
C ALA A 4 41.47 10.65 -45.15
N ILE A 5 40.79 9.49 -45.16
CA ILE A 5 41.31 8.15 -45.54
C ILE A 5 40.10 7.31 -46.03
N LYS A 6 40.30 6.51 -47.07
CA LYS A 6 39.29 5.68 -47.76
C LYS A 6 39.57 4.18 -47.58
N SER A 7 38.59 3.36 -48.00
CA SER A 7 38.76 2.01 -48.61
C SER A 7 39.05 0.83 -47.66
N PHE A 8 38.75 -0.44 -47.97
CA PHE A 8 38.21 -1.13 -49.18
C PHE A 8 37.05 -2.09 -48.79
N GLY A 9 35.99 -2.30 -49.59
CA GLY A 9 35.85 -3.38 -50.60
C GLY A 9 34.87 -4.49 -50.08
N SER A 10 34.12 -5.29 -50.84
CA SER A 10 33.94 -5.47 -52.30
C SER A 10 32.59 -6.18 -52.63
N VAL A 11 31.86 -5.70 -53.65
CA VAL A 11 31.23 -6.36 -54.84
C VAL A 11 30.96 -7.90 -54.78
N ALA A 12 29.87 -8.55 -55.26
CA ALA A 12 28.94 -8.37 -56.42
C ALA A 12 27.49 -8.87 -56.11
N SER A 13 26.37 -8.67 -56.85
CA SER A 13 25.98 -7.94 -58.09
C SER A 13 25.66 -8.68 -59.43
N ALA A 14 24.68 -9.62 -59.47
CA ALA A 14 23.96 -10.07 -60.71
C ALA A 14 22.54 -10.59 -60.37
N ALA A 15 21.39 -10.22 -60.97
CA ALA A 15 20.95 -9.85 -62.32
C ALA A 15 20.22 -10.99 -63.09
N ARG A 16 18.88 -10.98 -63.01
CA ARG A 16 17.84 -11.42 -63.99
C ARG A 16 18.21 -12.46 -65.07
N SER A 17 17.36 -13.48 -65.26
CA SER A 17 16.25 -13.43 -66.25
C SER A 17 15.57 -14.79 -66.54
N ARG A 18 14.37 -14.71 -67.19
CA ARG A 18 13.62 -15.73 -67.97
C ARG A 18 12.74 -16.76 -67.23
N GLY A 19 11.49 -16.82 -67.70
CA GLY A 19 10.77 -18.08 -67.93
C GLY A 19 9.69 -18.49 -66.93
N LEU A 20 8.42 -18.23 -67.26
CA LEU A 20 7.26 -18.88 -66.64
C LEU A 20 7.16 -20.34 -67.09
N LEU A 21 6.91 -21.31 -66.18
CA LEU A 21 6.03 -22.46 -66.44
C LEU A 21 5.45 -23.07 -65.14
N PHE A 22 4.12 -23.01 -65.03
CA PHE A 22 3.18 -24.06 -64.61
C PHE A 22 3.30 -24.84 -63.25
N LEU A 23 2.15 -24.77 -62.55
CA LEU A 23 1.47 -25.80 -61.73
C LEU A 23 1.90 -26.07 -60.27
N SER A 24 0.90 -25.87 -59.39
CA SER A 24 0.64 -26.55 -58.12
C SER A 24 1.81 -26.86 -57.17
N THR A 25 2.03 -25.97 -56.20
CA THR A 25 2.62 -26.33 -54.89
C THR A 25 1.64 -25.97 -53.78
N GLN A 26 1.32 -26.96 -52.96
CA GLN A 26 0.30 -26.88 -51.91
C GLN A 26 0.66 -25.86 -50.81
N ILE A 27 -0.36 -25.22 -50.25
CA ILE A 27 -0.25 -24.44 -49.02
C ILE A 27 0.02 -25.42 -47.86
N THR A 28 1.28 -25.57 -47.48
CA THR A 28 1.66 -26.34 -46.29
C THR A 28 1.56 -25.43 -45.07
N LEU A 29 0.47 -25.57 -44.30
CA LEU A 29 0.42 -24.99 -42.96
C LEU A 29 1.53 -25.61 -42.10
N PRO A 30 2.24 -24.83 -41.27
CA PRO A 30 3.14 -25.39 -40.29
C PRO A 30 2.33 -26.13 -39.22
N THR A 31 2.33 -27.45 -39.29
CA THR A 31 1.86 -28.33 -38.22
C THR A 31 2.78 -28.18 -37.00
N SER A 32 2.47 -27.18 -36.17
CA SER A 32 3.09 -27.06 -34.85
C SER A 32 2.83 -28.34 -34.05
N LYS A 33 3.89 -28.93 -33.50
CA LYS A 33 3.78 -30.12 -32.66
C LYS A 33 3.00 -29.75 -31.40
N ALA A 34 1.80 -30.32 -31.26
CA ALA A 34 0.99 -30.20 -30.05
C ALA A 34 1.54 -31.10 -28.93
N SER A 35 2.79 -30.87 -28.51
CA SER A 35 3.51 -31.70 -27.54
C SER A 35 4.25 -30.94 -26.45
N ASP A 36 4.23 -29.61 -26.47
CA ASP A 36 5.05 -28.81 -25.55
C ASP A 36 4.28 -28.44 -24.27
N LEU A 37 4.40 -29.38 -23.34
CA LEU A 37 4.40 -29.16 -21.89
C LEU A 37 3.09 -28.68 -21.26
N VAL A 38 2.20 -29.67 -21.07
CA VAL A 38 1.35 -29.75 -19.87
C VAL A 38 2.22 -29.40 -18.66
N THR A 39 1.95 -28.26 -18.02
CA THR A 39 2.49 -28.00 -16.68
C THR A 39 2.02 -29.14 -15.79
N PRO A 40 2.93 -29.88 -15.11
CA PRO A 40 2.50 -30.93 -14.22
C PRO A 40 1.57 -30.28 -13.18
N PHE A 41 0.32 -30.75 -13.12
CA PHE A 41 -0.58 -30.41 -12.04
C PHE A 41 0.09 -30.91 -10.77
N GLU A 42 0.82 -30.02 -10.08
CA GLU A 42 1.56 -30.37 -8.87
C GLU A 42 0.56 -31.05 -7.94
N LYS A 43 0.85 -32.31 -7.61
CA LYS A 43 -0.02 -33.11 -6.75
C LYS A 43 -0.11 -32.38 -5.43
N ASN A 44 -1.20 -31.65 -5.25
CA ASN A 44 -1.50 -30.89 -4.05
C ASN A 44 -1.30 -31.85 -2.88
N LYS A 45 -0.21 -31.63 -2.13
CA LYS A 45 0.12 -32.42 -0.93
C LYS A 45 -1.16 -32.47 -0.12
N HIS A 46 -1.58 -33.65 0.34
CA HIS A 46 -2.80 -33.81 1.15
C HIS A 46 -2.61 -33.17 2.53
N THR A 47 -2.46 -31.84 2.54
CA THR A 47 -2.56 -31.00 3.73
C THR A 47 -3.93 -31.27 4.31
N LYS A 48 -3.98 -31.73 5.56
CA LYS A 48 -5.22 -31.98 6.29
C LYS A 48 -6.10 -30.74 6.14
N LEU A 49 -7.14 -30.85 5.30
CA LEU A 49 -7.97 -29.70 4.96
C LEU A 49 -8.60 -29.20 6.25
N LYS A 50 -8.30 -27.94 6.60
CA LYS A 50 -8.99 -27.27 7.71
C LYS A 50 -10.49 -27.41 7.44
N ILE A 51 -11.25 -27.77 8.48
CA ILE A 51 -12.74 -27.70 8.51
C ILE A 51 -13.17 -26.44 7.75
N PRO A 52 -14.19 -26.47 6.87
CA PRO A 52 -14.48 -25.36 5.94
C PRO A 52 -14.56 -23.99 6.63
N THR A 53 -15.12 -23.91 7.84
CA THR A 53 -15.12 -22.70 8.69
C THR A 53 -13.71 -22.21 9.05
N LYS A 54 -12.82 -23.10 9.49
CA LYS A 54 -11.40 -22.82 9.78
C LYS A 54 -10.60 -22.47 8.51
N ARG A 55 -10.98 -23.02 7.34
CA ARG A 55 -10.38 -22.62 6.04
C ARG A 55 -10.82 -21.22 5.66
N ALA A 56 -12.12 -20.91 5.71
CA ALA A 56 -12.67 -19.60 5.42
C ALA A 56 -12.05 -18.51 6.32
N ALA A 57 -11.96 -18.74 7.63
CA ALA A 57 -11.28 -17.81 8.55
C ALA A 57 -9.80 -17.57 8.18
N SER A 58 -9.09 -18.62 7.75
CA SER A 58 -7.70 -18.52 7.29
C SER A 58 -7.57 -17.66 6.02
N LEU A 59 -8.50 -17.80 5.07
CA LEU A 59 -8.54 -17.02 3.82
C LEU A 59 -8.90 -15.55 4.10
N LEU A 60 -9.88 -15.29 4.97
CA LEU A 60 -10.25 -13.94 5.38
C LEU A 60 -9.06 -13.20 6.02
N GLN A 61 -8.30 -13.89 6.89
CA GLN A 61 -7.11 -13.30 7.51
C GLN A 61 -6.01 -12.97 6.48
N GLN A 62 -5.85 -13.78 5.43
CA GLN A 62 -4.92 -13.50 4.33
C GLN A 62 -5.35 -12.27 3.53
N LEU A 63 -6.63 -12.21 3.13
CA LEU A 63 -7.20 -11.06 2.42
C LEU A 63 -7.13 -9.76 3.23
N GLU A 64 -7.36 -9.80 4.55
CA GLU A 64 -7.16 -8.64 5.43
C GLU A 64 -5.70 -8.19 5.47
N ALA A 65 -4.74 -9.13 5.54
CA ALA A 65 -3.31 -8.81 5.56
C ALA A 65 -2.85 -8.20 4.22
N GLU A 66 -3.29 -8.75 3.09
CA GLU A 66 -3.04 -8.21 1.75
C GLU A 66 -3.62 -6.80 1.59
N ALA A 67 -4.86 -6.58 2.02
CA ALA A 67 -5.49 -5.25 2.02
C ALA A 67 -4.71 -4.24 2.87
N VAL A 68 -4.32 -4.61 4.10
CA VAL A 68 -3.51 -3.76 4.99
C VAL A 68 -2.16 -3.44 4.36
N ALA A 69 -1.47 -4.41 3.76
CA ALA A 69 -0.22 -4.19 3.05
C ALA A 69 -0.41 -3.21 1.87
N ASN A 70 -1.44 -3.42 1.05
CA ASN A 70 -1.75 -2.55 -0.09
C ASN A 70 -2.07 -1.11 0.32
N TYR A 71 -2.84 -0.88 1.38
CA TYR A 71 -3.16 0.47 1.87
C TYR A 71 -2.06 1.17 2.66
N SER A 72 -1.02 0.44 3.08
CA SER A 72 0.10 0.99 3.85
C SER A 72 1.33 1.31 2.98
N LYS A 73 1.42 0.72 1.77
CA LYS A 73 2.44 1.08 0.76
C LYS A 73 2.43 2.60 0.52
N GLY A 74 3.61 3.22 0.61
CA GLY A 74 3.81 4.64 0.33
C GLY A 74 3.37 5.63 1.42
N LYS A 75 2.87 5.18 2.59
CA LYS A 75 2.49 6.07 3.70
C LYS A 75 3.53 6.11 4.80
N HIS A 76 3.87 7.31 5.26
CA HIS A 76 4.72 7.50 6.45
C HIS A 76 3.86 7.52 7.72
N ILE A 77 3.79 6.40 8.42
CA ILE A 77 3.03 6.23 9.66
C ILE A 77 3.99 5.80 10.77
N GLU A 78 4.28 6.72 11.69
CA GLU A 78 5.11 6.43 12.86
C GLU A 78 4.37 5.57 13.89
N THR A 79 5.13 4.85 14.75
CA THR A 79 4.53 3.99 15.77
C THR A 79 4.19 4.79 17.02
N PHE A 80 2.91 5.15 17.16
CA PHE A 80 2.37 5.87 18.33
C PHE A 80 1.51 4.99 19.25
N LYS A 81 1.37 5.41 20.50
CA LYS A 81 0.59 4.78 21.58
C LYS A 81 -0.45 5.76 22.17
N PRO A 82 -1.44 5.27 22.93
CA PRO A 82 -2.36 6.15 23.65
C PRO A 82 -1.63 7.03 24.66
N GLY A 83 -1.89 8.33 24.62
CA GLY A 83 -1.25 9.35 25.46
C GLY A 83 -0.08 10.09 24.83
N ASP A 84 0.31 9.74 23.61
CA ASP A 84 1.24 10.51 22.78
C ASP A 84 0.49 11.65 22.05
N SER A 85 1.21 12.73 21.74
CA SER A 85 0.73 13.83 20.91
C SER A 85 1.13 13.60 19.45
N VAL A 86 0.18 13.75 18.53
CA VAL A 86 0.33 13.36 17.13
C VAL A 86 -0.20 14.46 16.21
N GLU A 87 0.54 14.76 15.14
CA GLU A 87 0.10 15.54 13.99
C GLU A 87 -0.26 14.61 12.83
N VAL A 88 -1.47 14.80 12.30
CA VAL A 88 -2.02 14.02 11.19
C VAL A 88 -2.27 14.92 10.00
N HIS A 89 -1.77 14.52 8.83
CA HIS A 89 -2.07 15.15 7.55
C HIS A 89 -3.19 14.38 6.85
N TYR A 90 -4.33 15.04 6.66
CA TYR A 90 -5.55 14.45 6.11
C TYR A 90 -6.02 15.22 4.88
N LEU A 91 -6.37 14.51 3.80
CA LEU A 91 -6.98 15.12 2.61
C LEU A 91 -8.46 15.43 2.85
N LEU A 92 -8.88 16.65 2.57
CA LEU A 92 -10.27 17.09 2.77
C LEU A 92 -11.25 16.37 1.82
N SER A 93 -10.82 16.11 0.59
CA SER A 93 -11.57 15.35 -0.42
C SER A 93 -10.60 14.54 -1.28
N ARG A 94 -11.08 13.48 -1.93
CA ARG A 94 -10.30 12.68 -2.88
C ARG A 94 -9.91 13.46 -4.15
N THR A 95 -10.66 14.50 -4.50
CA THR A 95 -10.40 15.36 -5.67
C THR A 95 -9.63 16.65 -5.34
N SER A 96 -9.56 17.03 -4.05
CA SER A 96 -8.91 18.27 -3.64
C SER A 96 -7.54 17.99 -3.04
N SER A 97 -6.51 18.67 -3.57
CA SER A 97 -5.15 18.62 -3.03
C SER A 97 -4.99 19.34 -1.68
N ARG A 98 -6.06 19.90 -1.09
CA ARG A 98 -6.01 20.59 0.20
C ARG A 98 -5.82 19.60 1.35
N VAL A 99 -4.65 19.66 1.97
CA VAL A 99 -4.31 18.92 3.18
C VAL A 99 -4.71 19.73 4.41
N GLN A 100 -5.59 19.16 5.24
CA GLN A 100 -5.86 19.62 6.59
C GLN A 100 -4.86 18.99 7.56
N ARG A 101 -4.33 19.80 8.48
CA ARG A 101 -3.49 19.32 9.59
C ARG A 101 -4.34 19.24 10.85
N VAL A 102 -4.31 18.10 11.51
CA VAL A 102 -5.04 17.86 12.77
C VAL A 102 -4.02 17.46 13.83
N LYS A 103 -3.98 18.21 14.92
CA LYS A 103 -3.12 17.93 16.08
C LYS A 103 -3.97 17.50 17.27
N GLY A 104 -3.45 16.59 18.07
CA GLY A 104 -4.08 16.23 19.34
C GLY A 104 -3.43 15.03 20.03
N VAL A 105 -3.91 14.74 21.23
CA VAL A 105 -3.50 13.58 22.02
C VAL A 105 -4.29 12.35 21.61
N VAL A 106 -3.61 11.21 21.48
CA VAL A 106 -4.25 9.92 21.16
C VAL A 106 -4.99 9.39 22.38
N LEU A 107 -6.33 9.48 22.38
CA LEU A 107 -7.20 8.92 23.41
C LEU A 107 -7.16 7.39 23.44
N ALA A 108 -7.24 6.77 22.26
CA ALA A 108 -7.40 5.34 22.11
C ALA A 108 -6.97 4.89 20.71
N ARG A 109 -6.43 3.68 20.62
CA ARG A 109 -6.12 2.98 19.36
C ARG A 109 -6.84 1.63 19.33
N ARG A 110 -7.45 1.30 18.20
CA ARG A 110 -8.16 0.05 17.91
C ARG A 110 -7.48 -0.61 16.72
N ASN A 111 -6.87 -1.77 16.93
CA ASN A 111 -6.29 -2.57 15.86
C ASN A 111 -7.33 -3.64 15.43
N ARG A 112 -7.75 -3.61 14.16
CA ARG A 112 -8.70 -4.57 13.53
C ARG A 112 -8.46 -4.62 12.02
N GLY A 113 -7.30 -5.16 11.61
CA GLY A 113 -6.91 -5.25 10.20
C GLY A 113 -7.09 -3.91 9.48
N THR A 114 -7.77 -3.92 8.33
CA THR A 114 -8.13 -2.74 7.53
C THR A 114 -8.92 -1.69 8.32
N GLY A 115 -9.77 -2.11 9.27
CA GLY A 115 -10.58 -1.23 10.12
C GLY A 115 -9.84 -0.59 11.30
N SER A 116 -8.51 -0.68 11.33
CA SER A 116 -7.69 -0.10 12.40
C SER A 116 -7.83 1.43 12.45
N SER A 117 -8.10 1.96 13.63
CA SER A 117 -8.45 3.37 13.84
C SER A 117 -7.97 3.88 15.20
N PHE A 118 -7.82 5.19 15.32
CA PHE A 118 -7.48 5.88 16.56
C PHE A 118 -8.36 7.11 16.75
N ILE A 119 -8.42 7.62 17.97
CA ILE A 119 -9.18 8.83 18.31
C ILE A 119 -8.19 9.87 18.82
N LEU A 120 -8.16 11.02 18.17
CA LEU A 120 -7.47 12.22 18.65
C LEU A 120 -8.43 13.08 19.45
N ARG A 121 -7.89 13.77 20.45
CA ARG A 121 -8.57 14.86 21.17
C ARG A 121 -7.66 16.08 21.23
N ASN A 122 -8.22 17.26 21.04
CA ASN A 122 -7.57 18.55 21.29
C ASN A 122 -8.58 19.51 21.94
N HIS A 123 -8.13 20.64 22.49
CA HIS A 123 -9.00 21.76 22.85
C HIS A 123 -8.55 22.99 22.08
N ILE A 124 -9.42 23.51 21.20
CA ILE A 124 -9.14 24.63 20.29
C ILE A 124 -10.21 25.69 20.53
N GLY A 125 -9.79 26.93 20.80
CA GLY A 125 -10.72 28.06 21.01
C GLY A 125 -11.71 27.85 22.17
N GLY A 126 -11.32 27.11 23.21
CA GLY A 126 -12.19 26.77 24.34
C GLY A 126 -13.03 25.50 24.16
N TYR A 127 -13.24 25.04 22.92
CA TYR A 127 -14.06 23.86 22.62
C TYR A 127 -13.23 22.58 22.58
N GLY A 128 -13.78 21.48 23.14
CA GLY A 128 -13.18 20.15 23.05
C GLY A 128 -13.46 19.50 21.69
N TYR A 129 -12.41 19.26 20.90
CA TYR A 129 -12.48 18.60 19.60
C TYR A 129 -12.06 17.13 19.73
N GLU A 130 -12.89 16.20 19.24
CA GLU A 130 -12.54 14.78 19.10
C GLU A 130 -12.72 14.33 17.66
N GLN A 131 -11.71 13.65 17.09
CA GLN A 131 -11.77 13.10 15.74
C GLN A 131 -11.27 11.66 15.71
N LYS A 132 -12.07 10.78 15.10
CA LYS A 132 -11.71 9.39 14.84
C LYS A 132 -11.12 9.26 13.43
N ILE A 133 -9.91 8.70 13.34
CA ILE A 133 -9.16 8.57 12.10
C ILE A 133 -8.84 7.09 11.85
N PHE A 134 -8.95 6.64 10.59
CA PHE A 134 -8.63 5.27 10.17
C PHE A 134 -7.22 5.22 9.57
N LEU A 135 -6.39 4.29 10.06
CA LEU A 135 -4.96 4.17 9.68
C LEU A 135 -4.75 3.80 8.21
N HIS A 136 -5.65 2.99 7.65
CA HIS A 136 -5.54 2.50 6.27
C HIS A 136 -6.40 3.31 5.29
N SER A 137 -7.01 4.43 5.73
CA SER A 137 -7.79 5.31 4.85
C SER A 137 -6.94 5.86 3.70
N PRO A 138 -7.45 5.93 2.46
CA PRO A 138 -6.75 6.56 1.34
C PRO A 138 -6.61 8.08 1.50
N LEU A 139 -7.40 8.71 2.39
CA LEU A 139 -7.33 10.15 2.67
C LEU A 139 -6.24 10.52 3.70
N LEU A 140 -5.67 9.52 4.38
CA LEU A 140 -4.57 9.72 5.33
C LEU A 140 -3.23 9.73 4.58
N GLN A 141 -2.50 10.85 4.64
CA GLN A 141 -1.18 10.97 4.01
C GLN A 141 -0.05 10.55 4.95
N SER A 142 0.02 11.17 6.13
CA SER A 142 1.08 10.91 7.10
C SER A 142 0.62 11.12 8.53
N VAL A 143 1.32 10.44 9.44
CA VAL A 143 1.12 10.50 10.88
C VAL A 143 2.48 10.66 11.53
N LYS A 144 2.68 11.81 12.21
CA LYS A 144 3.92 12.16 12.91
C LYS A 144 3.68 12.27 14.41
N VAL A 145 4.55 11.71 15.22
CA VAL A 145 4.55 11.89 16.68
C VAL A 145 5.25 13.20 17.00
N LEU A 146 4.54 14.12 17.65
CA LEU A 146 5.11 15.38 18.12
C LEU A 146 5.83 15.20 19.45
N GLN A 147 5.20 14.49 20.40
CA GLN A 147 5.74 14.25 21.74
C GLN A 147 5.23 12.91 22.28
N GLU A 148 6.14 12.04 22.74
CA GLU A 148 5.79 10.85 23.50
C GLU A 148 5.31 11.22 24.92
N ALA A 149 4.31 10.49 25.44
CA ALA A 149 3.81 10.62 26.81
C ALA A 149 3.42 12.07 27.23
N PHE A 150 2.79 12.80 26.32
CA PHE A 150 2.38 14.21 26.45
C PHE A 150 1.67 14.52 27.79
N ILE A 151 0.71 13.69 28.20
CA ILE A 151 -0.16 13.88 29.37
C ILE A 151 0.61 14.02 30.69
N HIS A 152 1.78 13.38 30.79
CA HIS A 152 2.65 13.44 31.96
C HIS A 152 3.91 14.27 31.72
N LYS A 153 3.93 15.10 30.66
CA LYS A 153 5.08 15.91 30.22
C LYS A 153 6.37 15.08 30.12
N GLY A 154 6.28 13.91 29.47
CA GLY A 154 7.39 12.96 29.32
C GLY A 154 7.79 12.16 30.58
N LYS A 155 7.33 12.56 31.79
CA LYS A 155 7.78 11.94 33.05
C LYS A 155 7.36 10.48 33.24
N LYS A 156 6.25 10.05 32.63
CA LYS A 156 5.66 8.72 32.85
C LYS A 156 4.76 8.29 31.71
N ARG A 157 4.77 7.01 31.35
CA ARG A 157 3.80 6.44 30.41
C ARG A 157 2.43 6.27 31.08
N VAL A 158 1.36 6.45 30.32
CA VAL A 158 -0.01 6.32 30.83
C VAL A 158 -0.35 4.85 31.06
N ARG A 159 -1.03 4.55 32.18
CA ARG A 159 -1.35 3.17 32.60
C ARG A 159 -2.58 2.56 31.93
N ARG A 160 -3.51 3.38 31.41
CA ARG A 160 -4.75 2.91 30.77
C ARG A 160 -4.56 2.81 29.25
N ALA A 161 -5.07 1.74 28.63
CA ALA A 161 -5.02 1.58 27.17
C ALA A 161 -6.00 2.49 26.40
N LYS A 162 -6.99 3.07 27.09
CA LYS A 162 -7.94 4.06 26.55
C LYS A 162 -8.12 5.17 27.58
N LEU A 163 -8.04 6.42 27.14
CA LEU A 163 -7.88 7.60 27.99
C LEU A 163 -9.15 8.45 28.06
N PHE A 164 -10.33 7.83 27.95
CA PHE A 164 -11.62 8.54 27.90
C PHE A 164 -11.89 9.46 29.10
N TYR A 165 -11.22 9.23 30.24
CA TYR A 165 -11.26 10.12 31.40
C TYR A 165 -10.76 11.55 31.09
N LEU A 166 -9.98 11.76 30.02
CA LEU A 166 -9.53 13.10 29.59
C LEU A 166 -10.69 14.00 29.13
N ARG A 167 -11.90 13.44 28.95
CA ARG A 167 -13.12 14.22 28.67
C ARG A 167 -13.55 15.09 29.84
N GLU A 168 -13.32 14.60 31.06
CA GLU A 168 -13.70 15.24 32.33
C GLU A 168 -12.53 15.98 32.98
N LYS A 169 -11.33 15.96 32.37
CA LYS A 169 -10.13 16.63 32.90
C LYS A 169 -9.95 18.00 32.28
N ALA A 170 -9.18 18.83 32.99
CA ALA A 170 -8.84 20.18 32.56
C ALA A 170 -8.22 20.18 31.15
N PRO A 171 -8.51 21.19 30.31
CA PRO A 171 -8.06 21.24 28.91
C PRO A 171 -6.53 21.13 28.77
N SER A 172 -5.78 21.62 29.77
CA SER A 172 -4.32 21.53 29.87
C SER A 172 -3.68 20.15 29.62
N PHE A 173 -4.41 19.05 29.82
CA PHE A 173 -3.90 17.69 29.52
C PHE A 173 -3.96 17.31 28.04
N THR A 174 -4.65 18.11 27.23
CA THR A 174 -5.07 17.74 25.87
C THR A 174 -4.91 18.86 24.83
N THR A 175 -4.77 20.11 25.26
CA THR A 175 -4.36 21.23 24.37
C THR A 175 -2.95 20.98 23.83
N VAL A 176 -2.85 20.80 22.51
CA VAL A 176 -1.61 20.59 21.73
C VAL A 176 -1.46 21.71 20.70
#